data_AF-A0A833W6N0-F1
#
_entry.id   AF-A0A833W6N0-F1
#
_cell.length_a   1.000
_cell.length_b   1.000
_cell.length_c   1.000
_cell.angle_alpha   90.00
_cell.angle_beta   90.00
_cell.angle_gamma   90.00
#
_symmetry.space_group_name_H-M   'P 1'
#
loop_
_entity.id
_entity.type
_entity.pdbx_description
1 polymer ?
#
loop_
_entity_poly.entity_id
_entity_poly.type
_entity_poly.pdbx_seq_one_letter_code
_entity_poly.pdbx_strand_id
1 'polypeptide(L)'
;MLSGRLFRSALLLTSGLLAVVQANQPTSNLNFESFEERAASTSFGYKEDGASWVIDSGAGLTVKVDQGTCDIASMIWNKAELQTWQRKSHINSGLGKIKTSIESLKDKTIQISCKTPGLEHTYLFRPNENVIYMGTYHTKEYEMGNLRFIARLARKPMDNPMVPECKIDNMTPIEGHDVFADSKGITASKFYSGIPFIDDKVHGVTGDAGGVFFIMSDYAYERSTTASASTDPTLIFNDGKQPAVSDVKFDFFQDLNLTGFVPETDRGTWTGTITDKGGVLSNSSVVVGFSNADAQYWVKVDSTTKPFTSPKMVPGTYNTTIYKNQLPVSSEPITIASGSAPADSAKALTVTYEPAAEPLWRIGAWDGTPEGFLNADRIYRSHPSDSRMKPWKPLNFTIGTD
;
A
#
# COMPACT_ATOMS: atom_id res chain seq x y z
N MET A 1 -51.40 -14.60 41.66
CA MET A 1 -50.36 -15.07 42.60
C MET A 1 -49.13 -14.20 42.40
N LEU A 2 -48.66 -13.56 43.50
CA LEU A 2 -47.38 -12.86 43.76
C LEU A 2 -46.80 -11.91 42.66
N SER A 3 -46.86 -10.58 42.79
CA SER A 3 -46.00 -9.64 43.58
C SER A 3 -44.61 -9.40 42.96
N GLY A 4 -44.05 -8.19 42.76
CA GLY A 4 -44.36 -6.80 43.14
C GLY A 4 -43.63 -5.79 42.21
N ARG A 5 -44.18 -4.60 41.91
CA ARG A 5 -44.00 -3.26 42.54
C ARG A 5 -42.54 -2.75 42.55
N LEU A 6 -42.16 -1.79 41.67
CA LEU A 6 -42.27 -0.30 41.76
C LEU A 6 -41.10 0.31 42.58
N PHE A 7 -40.47 1.47 42.29
CA PHE A 7 -40.94 2.77 41.78
C PHE A 7 -39.77 3.59 41.17
N ARG A 8 -40.06 4.39 40.14
CA ARG A 8 -39.31 5.60 39.74
C ARG A 8 -39.85 6.81 40.51
N SER A 9 -39.02 7.83 40.75
CA SER A 9 -39.52 9.20 40.98
C SER A 9 -38.47 10.24 40.61
N ALA A 10 -38.95 11.26 39.91
CA ALA A 10 -38.27 12.48 39.51
C ALA A 10 -39.14 13.66 39.94
N LEU A 11 -38.51 14.75 40.41
CA LEU A 11 -38.96 16.16 40.39
C LEU A 11 -37.86 17.00 41.11
N LEU A 12 -37.63 18.31 40.97
CA LEU A 12 -37.65 19.35 39.92
C LEU A 12 -37.38 20.69 40.68
N LEU A 13 -36.43 21.52 40.20
CA LEU A 13 -36.35 23.01 40.27
C LEU A 13 -36.53 23.81 41.60
N THR A 14 -35.57 24.71 41.88
CA THR A 14 -35.81 26.17 42.12
C THR A 14 -34.51 27.02 42.06
N SER A 15 -34.51 27.99 41.13
CA SER A 15 -34.05 29.41 41.15
C SER A 15 -32.98 29.95 42.13
N GLY A 16 -31.88 30.48 41.55
CA GLY A 16 -31.45 31.90 41.57
C GLY A 16 -30.85 32.56 42.83
N LEU A 17 -29.60 33.04 42.75
CA LEU A 17 -29.21 34.44 43.10
C LEU A 17 -27.76 34.76 42.70
N LEU A 18 -27.55 35.95 42.13
CA LEU A 18 -26.28 36.58 41.81
C LEU A 18 -25.81 37.43 43.01
N ALA A 19 -24.56 37.32 43.46
CA ALA A 19 -23.90 38.33 44.28
C ALA A 19 -22.37 38.30 44.07
N VAL A 20 -21.84 39.41 43.57
CA VAL A 20 -20.41 39.72 43.50
C VAL A 20 -20.03 40.41 44.80
N VAL A 21 -19.04 39.88 45.53
CA VAL A 21 -18.27 40.65 46.52
C VAL A 21 -16.79 40.25 46.44
N GLN A 22 -15.97 41.28 46.57
CA GLN A 22 -14.56 41.41 46.26
C GLN A 22 -13.68 41.07 47.48
N ALA A 23 -12.51 40.49 47.20
CA ALA A 23 -11.27 40.46 47.97
C ALA A 23 -11.29 40.09 49.48
N ASN A 24 -10.66 38.96 49.80
CA ASN A 24 -9.62 38.90 50.84
C ASN A 24 -8.82 37.59 50.75
N GLN A 25 -7.51 37.69 50.55
CA GLN A 25 -6.55 36.62 50.83
C GLN A 25 -6.41 36.46 52.35
N PRO A 26 -6.23 35.23 52.84
CA PRO A 26 -5.07 35.01 53.68
C PRO A 26 -4.30 33.76 53.28
N THR A 27 -2.98 33.90 53.45
CA THR A 27 -1.91 32.93 53.32
C THR A 27 -2.18 31.60 54.03
N SER A 28 -2.05 30.50 53.31
CA SER A 28 -1.58 29.24 53.91
C SER A 28 -0.91 28.39 52.83
N ASN A 29 0.42 28.26 52.96
CA ASN A 29 1.23 27.29 52.26
C ASN A 29 0.70 25.88 52.54
N LEU A 30 0.13 25.23 51.53
CA LEU A 30 0.02 23.78 51.47
C LEU A 30 0.47 23.36 50.07
N ASN A 31 1.73 22.93 50.00
CA ASN A 31 2.27 22.19 48.87
C ASN A 31 1.45 20.90 48.71
N PHE A 32 0.43 20.95 47.86
CA PHE A 32 0.07 19.79 47.06
C PHE A 32 0.78 19.97 45.72
N GLU A 33 1.98 19.41 45.61
CA GLU A 33 2.54 19.08 44.31
C GLU A 33 1.57 18.08 43.68
N SER A 34 0.66 18.58 42.85
CA SER A 34 0.05 17.77 41.83
C SER A 34 1.21 17.19 41.01
N PHE A 35 1.34 15.87 41.02
CA PHE A 35 2.04 15.16 39.97
C PHE A 35 1.27 15.39 38.67
N GLU A 36 1.43 16.57 38.08
CA GLU A 36 1.35 16.70 36.64
C GLU A 36 2.49 15.83 36.12
N GLU A 37 2.13 14.62 35.71
CA GLU A 37 2.91 13.88 34.73
C GLU A 37 3.03 14.81 33.53
N ARG A 38 4.14 15.56 33.51
CA ARG A 38 4.51 16.46 32.44
C ARG A 38 4.76 15.55 31.24
N ALA A 39 3.70 15.25 30.50
CA ALA A 39 3.80 14.63 29.20
C ALA A 39 4.81 15.49 28.43
N ALA A 40 5.99 14.93 28.17
CA ALA A 40 6.95 15.57 27.32
C ALA A 40 6.22 15.80 26.00
N SER A 41 5.89 17.06 25.70
CA SER A 41 5.42 17.47 24.38
C SER A 41 6.50 17.04 23.40
N THR A 42 6.32 15.89 22.75
CA THR A 42 7.28 15.45 21.74
C THR A 42 7.14 16.39 20.56
N SER A 43 8.16 17.21 20.33
CA SER A 43 8.23 18.08 19.16
C SER A 43 8.82 17.28 18.00
N PHE A 44 8.26 17.45 16.81
CA PHE A 44 8.85 16.89 15.61
C PHE A 44 10.35 17.25 15.49
N GLY A 45 11.18 16.25 15.17
CA GLY A 45 12.62 16.43 15.06
C GLY A 45 13.37 15.11 15.07
N TYR A 46 14.70 15.18 15.04
CA TYR A 46 15.54 14.02 15.28
C TYR A 46 16.67 14.33 16.25
N LYS A 47 17.20 13.27 16.87
CA LYS A 47 18.42 13.31 17.68
C LYS A 47 19.26 12.06 17.43
N GLU A 48 20.53 12.13 17.80
CA GLU A 48 21.39 10.95 17.83
C GLU A 48 21.20 10.17 19.14
N ASP A 49 21.25 8.84 19.02
CA ASP A 49 21.25 7.89 20.14
C ASP A 49 22.25 6.78 19.80
N GLY A 50 23.50 6.96 20.22
CA GLY A 50 24.61 6.08 19.84
C GLY A 50 24.80 6.05 18.32
N ALA A 51 24.74 4.86 17.72
CA ALA A 51 24.87 4.64 16.27
C ALA A 51 23.53 4.69 15.53
N SER A 52 22.53 5.40 16.06
CA SER A 52 21.20 5.52 15.46
C SER A 52 20.72 6.96 15.48
N TRP A 53 19.85 7.30 14.53
CA TRP A 53 19.01 8.50 14.59
C TRP A 53 17.66 8.12 15.16
N VAL A 54 17.14 8.93 16.08
CA VAL A 54 15.80 8.81 16.64
C VAL A 54 14.97 9.96 16.10
N ILE A 55 13.96 9.65 15.30
CA ILE A 55 13.04 10.59 14.68
C ILE A 55 11.74 10.57 15.48
N ASP A 56 11.27 11.74 15.90
CA ASP A 56 9.95 11.93 16.50
C ASP A 56 9.04 12.64 15.52
N SER A 57 7.85 12.08 15.27
CA SER A 57 6.89 12.69 14.35
C SER A 57 6.24 13.96 14.91
N GLY A 58 6.29 14.19 16.22
CA GLY A 58 5.46 15.18 16.90
C GLY A 58 3.97 14.82 17.01
N ALA A 59 3.58 13.64 16.52
CA ALA A 59 2.21 13.12 16.54
C ALA A 59 2.09 11.72 17.18
N GLY A 60 3.15 11.25 17.86
CA GLY A 60 3.15 10.03 18.66
C GLY A 60 3.88 8.82 18.05
N LEU A 61 4.46 8.96 16.86
CA LEU A 61 5.35 7.96 16.25
C LEU A 61 6.81 8.33 16.54
N THR A 62 7.59 7.37 17.03
CA THR A 62 9.05 7.49 17.16
C THR A 62 9.71 6.37 16.37
N VAL A 63 10.69 6.69 15.53
CA VAL A 63 11.41 5.72 14.70
C VAL A 63 12.90 5.81 14.97
N LYS A 64 13.58 4.66 15.12
CA LYS A 64 15.04 4.61 15.18
C LYS A 64 15.63 4.00 13.91
N VAL A 65 16.56 4.70 13.27
CA VAL A 65 17.26 4.26 12.06
C VAL A 65 18.75 4.11 12.35
N ASP A 66 19.32 2.97 12.01
CA ASP A 66 20.74 2.66 12.18
C ASP A 66 21.61 3.47 11.19
N GLN A 67 22.61 4.19 11.69
CA GLN A 67 23.49 5.02 10.86
C GLN A 67 24.44 4.18 9.99
N GLY A 68 24.81 2.97 10.42
CA GLY A 68 25.75 2.11 9.69
C GLY A 68 25.08 1.28 8.59
N THR A 69 23.79 0.97 8.75
CA THR A 69 23.08 0.02 7.87
C THR A 69 21.80 0.55 7.23
N CYS A 70 21.26 1.69 7.70
CA CYS A 70 19.95 2.23 7.30
C CYS A 70 18.76 1.30 7.63
N ASP A 71 18.98 0.31 8.50
CA ASP A 71 17.90 -0.50 9.00
C ASP A 71 17.04 0.30 9.99
N ILE A 72 15.72 0.15 9.92
CA ILE A 72 14.83 0.62 10.98
C ILE A 72 14.91 -0.38 12.14
N ALA A 73 15.45 0.08 13.27
CA ALA A 73 15.75 -0.72 14.45
C ALA A 73 14.68 -0.61 15.55
N SER A 74 13.80 0.40 15.50
CA SER A 74 12.68 0.57 16.43
C SER A 74 11.58 1.42 15.78
N MET A 75 10.32 1.08 16.06
CA MET A 75 9.13 1.84 15.66
C MET A 75 8.17 1.85 16.85
N ILE A 76 8.16 2.93 17.62
CA ILE A 76 7.24 3.10 18.75
C ILE A 76 5.98 3.80 18.27
N TRP A 77 4.84 3.13 18.39
CA TRP A 77 3.53 3.67 18.07
C TRP A 77 2.53 3.25 19.14
N ASN A 78 1.64 4.17 19.55
CA ASN A 78 0.64 3.91 20.58
C ASN A 78 1.22 3.23 21.85
N LYS A 79 2.40 3.72 22.28
CA LYS A 79 3.17 3.20 23.43
C LYS A 79 3.65 1.74 23.31
N ALA A 80 3.59 1.15 22.11
CA ALA A 80 4.09 -0.20 21.83
C ALA A 80 5.32 -0.14 20.91
N GLU A 81 6.31 -0.98 21.19
CA GLU A 81 7.38 -1.28 20.23
C GLU A 81 6.86 -2.23 19.16
N LEU A 82 6.82 -1.73 17.93
CA LEU A 82 6.32 -2.47 16.77
C LEU A 82 7.43 -3.17 16.00
N GLN A 83 8.70 -2.75 16.08
CA GLN A 83 9.79 -3.44 15.42
C GLN A 83 10.09 -4.76 16.14
N THR A 84 10.15 -5.88 15.41
CA THR A 84 10.56 -7.15 16.01
C THR A 84 12.04 -7.14 16.39
N TRP A 85 12.38 -7.75 17.54
CA TRP A 85 13.76 -7.93 18.00
C TRP A 85 14.56 -8.91 17.14
N GLN A 86 13.90 -9.79 16.39
CA GLN A 86 14.55 -10.88 15.66
C GLN A 86 15.33 -10.40 14.44
N ARG A 87 14.77 -9.43 13.69
CA ARG A 87 15.33 -8.90 12.45
C ARG A 87 14.76 -7.50 12.20
N LYS A 88 15.62 -6.56 11.82
CA LYS A 88 15.26 -5.17 11.53
C LYS A 88 14.46 -5.03 10.22
N SER A 89 13.76 -3.89 10.04
CA SER A 89 13.05 -3.55 8.81
C SER A 89 13.97 -2.83 7.82
N HIS A 90 13.92 -3.22 6.53
CA HIS A 90 14.87 -2.75 5.52
C HIS A 90 14.49 -3.14 4.09
N ILE A 91 15.27 -2.63 3.12
CA ILE A 91 15.33 -3.16 1.76
C ILE A 91 15.88 -4.59 1.77
N ASN A 92 15.22 -5.49 1.04
CA ASN A 92 15.56 -6.89 0.81
C ASN A 92 15.87 -7.69 2.09
N SER A 93 17.14 -7.81 2.43
CA SER A 93 17.65 -8.52 3.61
C SER A 93 18.64 -7.65 4.41
N GLY A 94 18.64 -6.34 4.16
CA GLY A 94 19.59 -5.37 4.69
C GLY A 94 20.59 -4.95 3.62
N LEU A 95 20.99 -3.68 3.64
CA LEU A 95 21.97 -3.11 2.71
C LEU A 95 23.42 -3.39 3.12
N GLY A 96 23.62 -4.01 4.28
CA GLY A 96 24.95 -4.20 4.87
C GLY A 96 25.50 -2.88 5.42
N LYS A 97 26.83 -2.75 5.46
CA LYS A 97 27.49 -1.52 5.91
C LYS A 97 27.53 -0.52 4.76
N ILE A 98 26.89 0.63 4.94
CA ILE A 98 26.72 1.63 3.90
C ILE A 98 27.04 3.04 4.40
N LYS A 99 27.08 4.01 3.47
CA LYS A 99 27.13 5.42 3.81
C LYS A 99 25.69 5.94 3.91
N THR A 100 25.36 6.48 5.07
CA THR A 100 24.08 7.14 5.33
C THR A 100 24.30 8.62 5.63
N SER A 101 23.26 9.42 5.46
CA SER A 101 23.24 10.83 5.89
C SER A 101 21.83 11.21 6.33
N ILE A 102 21.73 12.20 7.21
CA ILE A 102 20.47 12.79 7.64
C ILE A 102 20.54 14.31 7.47
N GLU A 103 19.45 14.93 7.03
CA GLU A 103 19.32 16.39 6.95
C GLU A 103 17.87 16.85 7.20
N SER A 104 17.72 18.13 7.55
CA SER A 104 16.41 18.81 7.56
C SER A 104 16.28 19.69 6.33
N LEU A 105 15.24 19.46 5.55
CA LEU A 105 14.93 20.22 4.34
C LEU A 105 14.26 21.56 4.67
N LYS A 106 14.07 22.40 3.64
CA LYS A 106 13.51 23.76 3.78
C LYS A 106 12.12 23.78 4.42
N ASP A 107 11.28 22.77 4.13
CA ASP A 107 9.94 22.63 4.67
C ASP A 107 9.90 21.88 6.02
N LYS A 108 11.08 21.67 6.63
CA LYS A 108 11.33 20.88 7.85
C LYS A 108 11.22 19.37 7.66
N THR A 109 10.96 18.84 6.46
CA THR A 109 11.02 17.39 6.24
C THR A 109 12.40 16.86 6.63
N ILE A 110 12.45 15.79 7.41
CA ILE A 110 13.71 15.09 7.74
C ILE A 110 13.95 14.04 6.66
N GLN A 111 15.10 14.12 6.01
CA GLN A 111 15.51 13.17 4.97
C GLN A 111 16.67 12.32 5.48
N ILE A 112 16.53 11.00 5.42
CA ILE A 112 17.63 10.05 5.61
C ILE A 112 17.95 9.41 4.27
N SER A 113 19.16 9.60 3.77
CA SER A 113 19.63 9.02 2.51
C SER A 113 20.60 7.88 2.77
N CYS A 114 20.41 6.77 2.06
CA CYS A 114 21.11 5.52 2.27
C CYS A 114 21.65 5.01 0.94
N LYS A 115 22.98 5.03 0.78
CA LYS A 115 23.61 4.81 -0.51
C LYS A 115 24.54 3.60 -0.48
N THR A 116 24.34 2.72 -1.44
CA THR A 116 25.21 1.59 -1.78
C THR A 116 25.46 1.59 -3.29
N PRO A 117 26.51 0.96 -3.84
CA PRO A 117 26.68 0.86 -5.29
C PRO A 117 25.40 0.32 -5.96
N GLY A 118 24.86 1.08 -6.90
CA GLY A 118 23.67 0.73 -7.68
C GLY A 118 22.32 0.94 -6.99
N LEU A 119 22.25 1.37 -5.71
CA LEU A 119 20.99 1.65 -5.03
C LEU A 119 21.07 2.86 -4.08
N GLU A 120 20.06 3.72 -4.16
CA GLU A 120 19.82 4.82 -3.23
C GLU A 120 18.41 4.67 -2.64
N HIS A 121 18.34 4.51 -1.32
CA HIS A 121 17.08 4.46 -0.57
C HIS A 121 16.97 5.68 0.32
N THR A 122 15.77 6.22 0.45
CA THR A 122 15.50 7.41 1.24
C THR A 122 14.31 7.18 2.17
N TYR A 123 14.42 7.57 3.43
CA TYR A 123 13.28 7.77 4.33
C TYR A 123 13.02 9.26 4.50
N LEU A 124 11.75 9.66 4.46
CA LEU A 124 11.31 11.04 4.68
C LEU A 124 10.28 11.08 5.80
N PHE A 125 10.40 12.06 6.69
CA PHE A 125 9.48 12.27 7.82
C PHE A 125 9.03 13.72 7.84
N ARG A 126 7.72 13.96 8.01
CA ARG A 126 7.13 15.30 7.99
C ARG A 126 6.57 15.70 9.36
N PRO A 127 6.53 17.00 9.70
CA PRO A 127 5.98 17.47 10.96
C PRO A 127 4.53 17.03 11.20
N ASN A 128 4.31 16.38 12.34
CA ASN A 128 3.00 15.94 12.83
C ASN A 128 2.31 14.89 11.94
N GLU A 129 3.09 14.09 11.20
CA GLU A 129 2.59 12.98 10.40
C GLU A 129 3.18 11.66 10.92
N ASN A 130 2.33 10.69 11.28
CA ASN A 130 2.75 9.36 11.69
C ASN A 130 2.99 8.47 10.46
N VAL A 131 3.92 8.93 9.62
CA VAL A 131 4.17 8.41 8.28
C VAL A 131 5.68 8.29 8.04
N ILE A 132 6.11 7.16 7.48
CA ILE A 132 7.45 6.95 6.94
C ILE A 132 7.31 6.89 5.42
N TYR A 133 7.59 8.01 4.77
CA TYR A 133 7.67 8.09 3.32
C TYR A 133 8.97 7.45 2.86
N MET A 134 8.93 6.72 1.76
CA MET A 134 10.10 6.05 1.20
C MET A 134 10.25 6.39 -0.27
N GLY A 135 11.49 6.40 -0.74
CA GLY A 135 11.83 6.39 -2.16
C GLY A 135 13.00 5.46 -2.40
N THR A 136 12.96 4.69 -3.47
CA THR A 136 14.06 3.76 -3.81
C THR A 136 14.43 3.87 -5.27
N TYR A 137 15.68 4.27 -5.52
CA TYR A 137 16.33 4.27 -6.81
C TYR A 137 17.30 3.11 -6.93
N HIS A 138 17.28 2.44 -8.08
CA HIS A 138 18.31 1.48 -8.41
C HIS A 138 18.72 1.57 -9.88
N THR A 139 19.97 1.19 -10.17
CA THR A 139 20.46 1.03 -11.54
C THR A 139 20.18 -0.40 -12.04
N LYS A 140 20.37 -0.62 -13.34
CA LYS A 140 20.24 -1.93 -14.00
C LYS A 140 21.24 -2.94 -13.42
N GLU A 141 22.39 -2.44 -12.99
CA GLU A 141 23.50 -3.23 -12.43
C GLU A 141 23.26 -3.69 -11.00
N TYR A 142 22.25 -3.16 -10.31
CA TYR A 142 21.81 -3.67 -9.02
C TYR A 142 20.96 -4.93 -9.24
N GLU A 143 21.61 -5.98 -9.72
CA GLU A 143 21.01 -7.29 -9.97
C GLU A 143 20.79 -8.02 -8.64
N MET A 144 19.66 -7.76 -8.00
CA MET A 144 19.01 -8.76 -7.18
C MET A 144 17.76 -9.23 -7.93
N GLY A 145 17.51 -10.54 -7.95
CA GLY A 145 16.31 -11.12 -8.57
C GLY A 145 14.98 -10.62 -7.97
N ASN A 146 15.02 -9.73 -6.97
CA ASN A 146 13.90 -8.97 -6.42
C ASN A 146 14.36 -7.64 -5.78
N LEU A 147 13.44 -6.68 -5.74
CA LEU A 147 13.54 -5.47 -4.92
C LEU A 147 12.28 -5.37 -4.05
N ARG A 148 12.46 -5.25 -2.74
CA ARG A 148 11.36 -5.12 -1.78
C ARG A 148 11.80 -4.31 -0.57
N PHE A 149 10.86 -3.62 0.04
CA PHE A 149 10.98 -3.20 1.43
C PHE A 149 10.22 -4.19 2.32
N ILE A 150 10.75 -4.52 3.50
CA ILE A 150 10.05 -5.36 4.48
C ILE A 150 9.99 -4.64 5.82
N ALA A 151 8.78 -4.29 6.24
CA ALA A 151 8.47 -3.94 7.62
C ALA A 151 8.29 -5.22 8.46
N ARG A 152 9.24 -5.51 9.35
CA ARG A 152 9.21 -6.68 10.23
C ARG A 152 8.66 -6.31 11.59
N LEU A 153 7.34 -6.50 11.74
CA LEU A 153 6.64 -6.08 12.94
C LEU A 153 6.55 -7.18 13.99
N ALA A 154 6.54 -6.79 15.27
CA ALA A 154 6.35 -7.67 16.40
C ALA A 154 4.93 -8.25 16.39
N ARG A 155 4.80 -9.57 16.55
CA ARG A 155 3.51 -10.26 16.44
C ARG A 155 2.52 -9.84 17.52
N LYS A 156 2.96 -9.62 18.76
CA LYS A 156 2.05 -9.30 19.88
C LYS A 156 1.23 -8.03 19.63
N PRO A 157 1.84 -6.87 19.29
CA PRO A 157 1.06 -5.66 19.00
C PRO A 157 0.41 -5.65 17.61
N MET A 158 0.85 -6.52 16.68
CA MET A 158 0.43 -6.56 15.28
C MET A 158 0.25 -8.01 14.78
N ASP A 159 -0.96 -8.58 14.92
CA ASP A 159 -1.24 -9.99 14.60
C ASP A 159 -2.36 -10.23 13.58
N ASN A 160 -3.01 -9.17 13.10
CA ASN A 160 -4.18 -9.23 12.23
C ASN A 160 -3.86 -8.71 10.82
N PRO A 161 -3.41 -9.58 9.89
CA PRO A 161 -3.19 -9.17 8.50
C PRO A 161 -4.52 -8.87 7.80
N MET A 162 -4.48 -7.97 6.83
CA MET A 162 -5.67 -7.67 6.00
C MET A 162 -6.16 -8.88 5.19
N VAL A 163 -5.26 -9.81 4.85
CA VAL A 163 -5.60 -11.06 4.15
C VAL A 163 -5.31 -12.24 5.08
N PRO A 164 -6.32 -12.88 5.69
CA PRO A 164 -6.12 -13.95 6.67
C PRO A 164 -5.37 -15.18 6.13
N GLU A 165 -5.51 -15.48 4.83
CA GLU A 165 -4.89 -16.64 4.17
C GLU A 165 -3.35 -16.56 4.10
N CYS A 166 -2.73 -15.45 4.48
CA CYS A 166 -1.28 -15.35 4.62
C CYS A 166 -0.75 -15.64 6.03
N LYS A 167 -1.64 -15.84 7.02
CA LYS A 167 -1.26 -16.09 8.41
C LYS A 167 -0.80 -17.54 8.59
N ILE A 168 0.46 -17.73 8.96
CA ILE A 168 1.11 -19.06 9.05
C ILE A 168 1.45 -19.50 10.48
N ASP A 169 1.03 -18.76 11.52
CA ASP A 169 1.38 -19.10 12.91
C ASP A 169 0.86 -20.50 13.27
N ASN A 170 1.71 -21.31 13.90
CA ASN A 170 1.40 -22.68 14.32
C ASN A 170 1.03 -23.63 13.17
N MET A 171 1.46 -23.35 11.94
CA MET A 171 1.25 -24.22 10.77
C MET A 171 2.55 -24.95 10.39
N THR A 172 2.42 -26.03 9.63
CA THR A 172 3.56 -26.86 9.17
C THR A 172 3.81 -26.63 7.68
N PRO A 173 5.06 -26.50 7.22
CA PRO A 173 5.35 -26.36 5.80
C PRO A 173 4.91 -27.61 5.01
N ILE A 174 4.29 -27.42 3.85
CA ILE A 174 3.85 -28.49 2.93
C ILE A 174 4.48 -28.40 1.55
N GLU A 175 4.99 -27.22 1.15
CA GLU A 175 5.76 -27.02 -0.07
C GLU A 175 6.85 -25.97 0.21
N GLY A 176 8.12 -26.33 -0.03
CA GLY A 176 9.26 -25.48 0.25
C GLY A 176 9.27 -24.92 1.68
N HIS A 177 9.40 -23.60 1.79
CA HIS A 177 9.39 -22.86 3.07
C HIS A 177 8.39 -21.70 3.06
N ASP A 178 7.41 -21.74 2.17
CA ASP A 178 6.46 -20.65 1.97
C ASP A 178 5.02 -21.06 1.74
N VAL A 179 4.70 -22.36 1.67
CA VAL A 179 3.33 -22.86 1.77
C VAL A 179 3.19 -23.73 3.00
N PHE A 180 2.19 -23.44 3.81
CA PHE A 180 1.95 -24.09 5.10
C PHE A 180 0.53 -24.63 5.17
N ALA A 181 0.30 -25.63 6.02
CA ALA A 181 -1.02 -26.15 6.36
C ALA A 181 -1.18 -26.32 7.88
N ASP A 182 -2.40 -26.13 8.38
CA ASP A 182 -2.78 -26.54 9.73
C ASP A 182 -3.13 -28.03 9.77
N SER A 183 -3.44 -28.54 10.98
CA SER A 183 -3.86 -29.94 11.18
C SER A 183 -5.16 -30.33 10.46
N LYS A 184 -5.94 -29.36 9.99
CA LYS A 184 -7.18 -29.57 9.23
C LYS A 184 -6.93 -29.51 7.72
N GLY A 185 -5.70 -29.28 7.27
CA GLY A 185 -5.37 -29.11 5.86
C GLY A 185 -5.84 -27.78 5.29
N ILE A 186 -6.10 -26.77 6.11
CA ILE A 186 -6.30 -25.39 5.67
C ILE A 186 -4.92 -24.82 5.37
N THR A 187 -4.75 -24.28 4.17
CA THR A 187 -3.45 -23.82 3.68
C THR A 187 -3.30 -22.30 3.79
N ALA A 188 -2.06 -21.87 4.02
CA ALA A 188 -1.70 -20.47 4.10
C ALA A 188 -0.33 -20.22 3.48
N SER A 189 -0.13 -19.03 2.93
CA SER A 189 1.13 -18.62 2.32
C SER A 189 1.25 -17.12 2.25
N LYS A 190 2.49 -16.61 2.37
CA LYS A 190 2.81 -15.21 2.08
C LYS A 190 2.32 -14.78 0.68
N PHE A 191 2.24 -15.70 -0.29
CA PHE A 191 1.77 -15.38 -1.63
C PHE A 191 0.26 -15.12 -1.68
N TYR A 192 -0.50 -15.69 -0.74
CA TYR A 192 -1.94 -15.51 -0.69
C TYR A 192 -2.34 -14.14 -0.18
N SER A 193 -1.41 -13.27 0.26
CA SER A 193 -1.70 -11.84 0.46
C SER A 193 -1.54 -11.00 -0.80
N GLY A 194 -1.17 -11.60 -1.95
CA GLY A 194 -1.03 -10.87 -3.21
C GLY A 194 -2.33 -10.17 -3.61
N ILE A 195 -2.23 -8.91 -4.01
CA ILE A 195 -3.32 -8.11 -4.58
C ILE A 195 -2.84 -7.67 -5.97
N PRO A 196 -3.67 -7.72 -7.02
CA PRO A 196 -3.29 -7.17 -8.31
C PRO A 196 -2.86 -5.70 -8.15
N PHE A 197 -1.71 -5.30 -8.68
CA PHE A 197 -1.17 -3.93 -8.48
C PHE A 197 -2.13 -2.81 -8.93
N ILE A 198 -3.01 -3.11 -9.90
CA ILE A 198 -4.08 -2.18 -10.31
C ILE A 198 -5.10 -1.88 -9.20
N ASP A 199 -5.26 -2.82 -8.25
CA ASP A 199 -6.16 -2.74 -7.10
C ASP A 199 -5.42 -2.51 -5.78
N ASP A 200 -4.11 -2.77 -5.75
CA ASP A 200 -3.29 -2.66 -4.54
C ASP A 200 -2.92 -1.21 -4.24
N LYS A 201 -3.84 -0.50 -3.58
CA LYS A 201 -3.62 0.87 -3.11
C LYS A 201 -3.20 0.93 -1.65
N VAL A 202 -3.67 -0.03 -0.85
CA VAL A 202 -3.45 -0.10 0.59
C VAL A 202 -3.39 -1.57 1.01
N HIS A 203 -2.31 -1.95 1.69
CA HIS A 203 -2.19 -3.25 2.34
C HIS A 203 -1.38 -3.14 3.64
N GLY A 204 -1.67 -3.98 4.61
CA GLY A 204 -1.03 -3.85 5.92
C GLY A 204 -1.47 -4.88 6.94
N VAL A 205 -1.14 -4.57 8.19
CA VAL A 205 -1.46 -5.37 9.36
C VAL A 205 -2.01 -4.46 10.46
N THR A 206 -2.88 -5.02 11.28
CA THR A 206 -3.48 -4.37 12.45
C THR A 206 -3.22 -5.22 13.70
N GLY A 207 -3.56 -4.67 14.87
CA GLY A 207 -3.49 -5.37 16.16
C GLY A 207 -3.82 -4.41 17.31
N ASP A 208 -3.46 -4.81 18.53
CA ASP A 208 -3.75 -4.03 19.75
C ASP A 208 -3.16 -2.61 19.74
N ALA A 209 -2.06 -2.40 19.00
CA ALA A 209 -1.43 -1.09 18.90
C ALA A 209 -2.08 -0.16 17.85
N GLY A 210 -2.99 -0.67 17.02
CA GLY A 210 -3.61 0.06 15.90
C GLY A 210 -3.27 -0.57 14.55
N GLY A 211 -2.97 0.25 13.55
CA GLY A 211 -2.72 -0.18 12.17
C GLY A 211 -1.39 0.32 11.62
N VAL A 212 -0.73 -0.54 10.83
CA VAL A 212 0.43 -0.19 10.02
C VAL A 212 0.17 -0.64 8.60
N PHE A 213 0.06 0.32 7.69
CA PHE A 213 -0.30 0.08 6.31
C PHE A 213 0.73 0.67 5.37
N PHE A 214 1.05 -0.08 4.32
CA PHE A 214 1.64 0.50 3.14
C PHE A 214 0.55 1.19 2.31
N ILE A 215 0.82 2.42 1.90
CA ILE A 215 0.07 3.19 0.91
C ILE A 215 0.90 3.23 -0.35
N MET A 216 0.31 2.81 -1.47
CA MET A 216 0.95 2.89 -2.78
C MET A 216 0.62 4.24 -3.40
N SER A 217 1.64 5.06 -3.69
CA SER A 217 1.49 6.24 -4.54
C SER A 217 1.04 5.84 -5.95
N ASP A 218 0.59 6.83 -6.74
CA ASP A 218 0.24 6.58 -8.14
C ASP A 218 1.43 6.11 -8.99
N TYR A 219 2.67 6.30 -8.51
CA TYR A 219 3.91 5.91 -9.17
C TYR A 219 4.60 4.70 -8.52
N ALA A 220 4.02 4.09 -7.48
CA ALA A 220 4.67 3.03 -6.70
C ALA A 220 5.02 1.76 -7.50
N TYR A 221 4.36 1.55 -8.64
CA TYR A 221 4.60 0.44 -9.57
C TYR A 221 5.04 0.89 -10.96
N GLU A 222 5.48 2.15 -11.09
CA GLU A 222 5.82 2.75 -12.38
C GLU A 222 6.93 1.99 -13.10
N ARG A 223 7.90 1.43 -12.39
CA ARG A 223 9.14 0.91 -12.97
C ARG A 223 9.22 -0.59 -12.79
N SER A 224 9.41 -1.33 -13.89
CA SER A 224 9.76 -2.74 -13.84
C SER A 224 11.26 -2.91 -13.49
N THR A 225 11.72 -4.14 -13.26
CA THR A 225 13.04 -4.50 -12.71
C THR A 225 14.29 -4.00 -13.46
N THR A 226 14.17 -3.12 -14.45
CA THR A 226 15.24 -2.64 -15.34
C THR A 226 15.51 -1.13 -15.21
N ALA A 227 16.19 -0.73 -14.13
CA ALA A 227 16.70 0.63 -13.81
C ALA A 227 15.67 1.78 -13.74
N SER A 228 15.95 2.71 -12.82
CA SER A 228 15.29 4.00 -12.53
C SER A 228 14.12 3.96 -11.52
N ALA A 229 14.16 4.84 -10.50
CA ALA A 229 13.23 5.00 -9.36
C ALA A 229 11.80 5.40 -9.79
N SER A 230 10.73 5.24 -8.99
CA SER A 230 10.65 5.15 -7.53
C SER A 230 9.60 4.12 -7.10
N THR A 231 9.94 3.28 -6.12
CA THR A 231 8.89 2.66 -5.30
C THR A 231 8.66 3.62 -4.13
N ASP A 232 7.47 4.21 -4.05
CA ASP A 232 7.06 5.03 -2.91
C ASP A 232 6.07 4.31 -1.99
N PRO A 233 6.26 3.03 -1.60
CA PRO A 233 5.40 2.43 -0.61
C PRO A 233 5.64 3.22 0.67
N THR A 234 4.60 3.87 1.17
CA THR A 234 4.69 4.72 2.36
C THR A 234 4.05 3.99 3.53
N LEU A 235 4.72 3.95 4.68
CA LEU A 235 4.15 3.33 5.88
C LEU A 235 3.39 4.38 6.69
N ILE A 236 2.09 4.20 6.85
CA ILE A 236 1.25 5.00 7.75
C ILE A 236 0.88 4.20 9.00
N PHE A 237 0.94 4.90 10.14
CA PHE A 237 0.59 4.38 11.46
C PHE A 237 -0.68 5.08 11.95
N ASN A 238 -1.72 4.30 12.26
CA ASN A 238 -3.02 4.85 12.67
C ASN A 238 -3.71 3.97 13.72
N ASP A 239 -5.00 4.24 13.95
CA ASP A 239 -5.85 3.58 14.95
C ASP A 239 -6.31 2.16 14.56
N GLY A 240 -5.91 1.64 13.40
CA GLY A 240 -6.31 0.34 12.87
C GLY A 240 -7.36 0.42 11.77
N LYS A 241 -7.97 1.59 11.53
CA LYS A 241 -8.86 1.78 10.37
C LYS A 241 -8.04 1.73 9.09
N GLN A 242 -8.51 1.00 8.07
CA GLN A 242 -7.84 1.03 6.77
C GLN A 242 -7.84 2.47 6.21
N PRO A 243 -6.66 3.06 5.94
CA PRO A 243 -6.53 4.40 5.39
C PRO A 243 -6.94 4.45 3.91
N ALA A 244 -7.16 5.66 3.40
CA ALA A 244 -7.24 5.96 1.98
C ALA A 244 -5.91 6.57 1.49
N VAL A 245 -5.64 6.49 0.18
CA VAL A 245 -4.44 7.11 -0.42
C VAL A 245 -4.40 8.62 -0.13
N SER A 246 -5.56 9.28 -0.09
CA SER A 246 -5.70 10.71 0.23
C SER A 246 -5.31 11.09 1.66
N ASP A 247 -5.15 10.13 2.56
CA ASP A 247 -4.69 10.39 3.93
C ASP A 247 -3.18 10.69 3.98
N VAL A 248 -2.46 10.40 2.89
CA VAL A 248 -1.02 10.62 2.74
C VAL A 248 -0.77 11.66 1.66
N LYS A 249 0.12 12.63 1.95
CA LYS A 249 0.39 13.76 1.06
C LYS A 249 1.67 13.51 0.27
N PHE A 250 1.56 13.03 -0.95
CA PHE A 250 2.72 12.78 -1.82
C PHE A 250 3.23 14.03 -2.56
N ASP A 251 2.46 15.11 -2.63
CA ASP A 251 2.78 16.30 -3.43
C ASP A 251 4.13 16.96 -3.10
N PHE A 252 4.64 16.82 -1.87
CA PHE A 252 5.94 17.41 -1.51
C PHE A 252 7.11 16.73 -2.23
N PHE A 253 6.96 15.48 -2.72
CA PHE A 253 7.99 14.82 -3.53
C PHE A 253 8.31 15.61 -4.80
N GLN A 254 7.35 16.38 -5.32
CA GLN A 254 7.53 17.22 -6.51
C GLN A 254 8.63 18.27 -6.35
N ASP A 255 8.89 18.70 -5.12
CA ASP A 255 9.90 19.71 -4.79
C ASP A 255 11.24 19.08 -4.35
N LEU A 256 11.33 17.74 -4.28
CA LEU A 256 12.53 17.04 -3.84
C LEU A 256 13.44 16.69 -5.01
N ASN A 257 14.75 16.86 -4.82
CA ASN A 257 15.75 16.44 -5.77
C ASN A 257 16.15 14.97 -5.55
N LEU A 258 15.17 14.06 -5.63
CA LEU A 258 15.40 12.62 -5.46
C LEU A 258 15.89 11.99 -6.77
N THR A 259 16.95 11.19 -6.68
CA THR A 259 17.53 10.50 -7.84
C THR A 259 16.48 9.65 -8.57
N GLY A 260 16.28 9.92 -9.86
CA GLY A 260 15.38 9.18 -10.74
C GLY A 260 13.88 9.49 -10.56
N PHE A 261 13.51 10.36 -9.62
CA PHE A 261 12.14 10.87 -9.53
C PHE A 261 11.87 11.83 -10.68
N VAL A 262 10.73 11.67 -11.37
CA VAL A 262 10.30 12.57 -12.45
C VAL A 262 9.10 13.39 -11.96
N PRO A 263 9.24 14.72 -11.81
CA PRO A 263 8.15 15.58 -11.39
C PRO A 263 6.98 15.56 -12.37
N GLU A 264 5.80 15.89 -11.86
CA GLU A 264 4.57 15.94 -12.62
C GLU A 264 4.55 16.96 -13.75
N THR A 265 5.33 18.03 -13.63
CA THR A 265 5.50 19.02 -14.69
C THR A 265 6.22 18.46 -15.91
N ASP A 266 7.02 17.41 -15.71
CA ASP A 266 7.85 16.81 -16.75
C ASP A 266 7.19 15.55 -17.35
N ARG A 267 6.04 15.16 -16.81
CA ARG A 267 5.20 14.06 -17.28
C ARG A 267 4.18 14.56 -18.30
N GLY A 268 3.75 13.66 -19.16
CA GLY A 268 2.66 13.91 -20.11
C GLY A 268 1.45 13.02 -19.82
N THR A 269 0.34 13.34 -20.44
CA THR A 269 -0.88 12.51 -20.44
C THR A 269 -1.33 12.22 -21.86
N TRP A 270 -2.18 11.22 -22.02
CA TRP A 270 -2.79 10.86 -23.29
C TRP A 270 -4.28 10.60 -23.14
N THR A 271 -5.07 11.12 -24.08
CA THR A 271 -6.53 10.92 -24.14
C THR A 271 -6.87 10.01 -25.30
N GLY A 272 -7.64 8.96 -25.02
CA GLY A 272 -8.01 7.94 -25.97
C GLY A 272 -9.50 7.65 -26.02
N THR A 273 -9.93 7.03 -27.11
CA THR A 273 -11.22 6.32 -27.22
C THR A 273 -10.98 4.88 -27.64
N ILE A 274 -11.98 4.01 -27.45
CA ILE A 274 -11.92 2.61 -27.87
C ILE A 274 -12.90 2.39 -29.02
N THR A 275 -12.43 1.75 -30.08
CA THR A 275 -13.26 1.24 -31.19
C THR A 275 -13.34 -0.28 -31.12
N ASP A 276 -14.50 -0.81 -30.75
CA ASP A 276 -14.77 -2.25 -30.66
C ASP A 276 -15.86 -2.67 -31.66
N LYS A 277 -15.48 -2.77 -32.94
CA LYS A 277 -16.43 -3.13 -34.01
C LYS A 277 -16.98 -4.55 -33.88
N GLY A 278 -16.20 -5.46 -33.28
CA GLY A 278 -16.56 -6.86 -33.10
C GLY A 278 -17.38 -7.14 -31.84
N GLY A 279 -17.58 -6.14 -30.96
CA GLY A 279 -18.27 -6.32 -29.69
C GLY A 279 -17.53 -7.26 -28.74
N VAL A 280 -16.21 -7.35 -28.85
CA VAL A 280 -15.34 -8.25 -28.09
C VAL A 280 -15.38 -7.95 -26.59
N LEU A 281 -15.41 -6.65 -26.24
CA LEU A 281 -15.35 -6.17 -24.86
C LEU A 281 -16.66 -6.41 -24.11
N SER A 282 -17.81 -6.27 -24.79
CA SER A 282 -19.13 -6.46 -24.19
C SER A 282 -19.28 -5.70 -22.85
N ASN A 283 -19.83 -6.32 -21.80
CA ASN A 283 -19.95 -5.78 -20.44
C ASN A 283 -18.77 -6.16 -19.52
N SER A 284 -17.60 -6.51 -20.07
CA SER A 284 -16.42 -6.89 -19.28
C SER A 284 -15.75 -5.67 -18.63
N SER A 285 -14.92 -5.94 -17.61
CA SER A 285 -13.99 -4.92 -17.11
C SER A 285 -12.97 -4.62 -18.21
N VAL A 286 -12.71 -3.33 -18.45
CA VAL A 286 -11.73 -2.90 -19.46
C VAL A 286 -10.62 -2.12 -18.79
N VAL A 287 -9.39 -2.50 -19.08
CA VAL A 287 -8.18 -1.81 -18.63
C VAL A 287 -7.36 -1.45 -19.84
N VAL A 288 -6.80 -0.25 -19.88
CA VAL A 288 -5.77 0.10 -20.87
C VAL A 288 -4.44 0.18 -20.14
N GLY A 289 -3.53 -0.70 -20.53
CA GLY A 289 -2.15 -0.73 -20.03
C GLY A 289 -1.22 -0.01 -20.99
N PHE A 290 -0.21 0.67 -20.45
CA PHE A 290 0.84 1.35 -21.18
C PHE A 290 2.17 0.86 -20.65
N SER A 291 3.04 0.29 -21.49
CA SER A 291 4.34 -0.20 -21.03
C SER A 291 5.44 -0.03 -22.06
N ASN A 292 6.66 0.15 -21.57
CA ASN A 292 7.89 0.05 -22.34
C ASN A 292 9.00 -0.59 -21.47
N ALA A 293 10.25 -0.54 -21.92
CA ALA A 293 11.37 -1.12 -21.18
C ALA A 293 11.67 -0.43 -19.84
N ASP A 294 11.19 0.79 -19.65
CA ASP A 294 11.56 1.62 -18.51
C ASP A 294 10.39 1.86 -17.56
N ALA A 295 9.13 1.90 -18.03
CA ALA A 295 7.97 2.20 -17.21
C ALA A 295 6.67 1.50 -17.64
N GLN A 296 5.72 1.40 -16.71
CA GLN A 296 4.40 0.82 -16.88
C GLN A 296 3.33 1.66 -16.17
N TYR A 297 2.15 1.74 -16.77
CA TYR A 297 0.98 2.45 -16.27
C TYR A 297 -0.29 1.73 -16.69
N TRP A 298 -1.41 2.08 -16.07
CA TRP A 298 -2.72 1.55 -16.44
C TRP A 298 -3.83 2.52 -16.06
N VAL A 299 -4.98 2.34 -16.70
CA VAL A 299 -6.23 3.00 -16.35
C VAL A 299 -7.41 2.05 -16.51
N LYS A 300 -8.32 2.03 -15.53
CA LYS A 300 -9.61 1.35 -15.67
C LYS A 300 -10.52 2.23 -16.53
N VAL A 301 -11.17 1.65 -17.52
CA VAL A 301 -12.05 2.37 -18.45
C VAL A 301 -13.49 2.22 -17.97
N ASP A 302 -14.05 3.30 -17.42
CA ASP A 302 -15.43 3.33 -16.90
C ASP A 302 -16.49 3.18 -18.00
N SER A 303 -16.17 3.60 -19.23
CA SER A 303 -17.08 3.59 -20.37
C SER A 303 -16.31 3.51 -21.68
N THR A 304 -16.51 2.42 -22.45
CA THR A 304 -15.86 2.22 -23.75
C THR A 304 -16.36 3.19 -24.84
N THR A 305 -17.48 3.87 -24.59
CA THR A 305 -18.09 4.86 -25.51
C THR A 305 -17.67 6.31 -25.21
N LYS A 306 -16.90 6.55 -24.14
CA LYS A 306 -16.43 7.88 -23.76
C LYS A 306 -14.90 7.92 -23.82
N PRO A 307 -14.30 9.10 -24.03
CA PRO A 307 -12.86 9.24 -23.88
C PRO A 307 -12.40 8.89 -22.47
N PHE A 308 -11.20 8.36 -22.36
CA PHE A 308 -10.50 8.15 -21.10
C PHE A 308 -9.11 8.80 -21.17
N THR A 309 -8.51 9.06 -20.00
CA THR A 309 -7.21 9.72 -19.90
C THR A 309 -6.26 8.82 -19.12
N SER A 310 -5.03 8.66 -19.61
CA SER A 310 -3.98 7.95 -18.88
C SER A 310 -3.62 8.67 -17.57
N PRO A 311 -2.94 7.99 -16.63
CA PRO A 311 -2.18 8.69 -15.58
C PRO A 311 -1.13 9.63 -16.20
N LYS A 312 -0.48 10.44 -15.37
CA LYS A 312 0.72 11.19 -15.77
C LYS A 312 1.89 10.24 -15.98
N MET A 313 2.38 10.16 -17.19
CA MET A 313 3.41 9.21 -17.62
C MET A 313 4.72 9.92 -17.89
N VAL A 314 5.85 9.29 -17.57
CA VAL A 314 7.15 9.79 -18.02
C VAL A 314 7.21 9.81 -19.56
N PRO A 315 7.88 10.80 -20.17
CA PRO A 315 7.96 10.90 -21.63
C PRO A 315 8.57 9.64 -22.24
N GLY A 316 8.04 9.21 -23.38
CA GLY A 316 8.50 7.99 -24.04
C GLY A 316 7.49 7.42 -25.01
N THR A 317 7.90 6.36 -25.72
CA THR A 317 6.99 5.55 -26.55
C THR A 317 6.58 4.32 -25.75
N TYR A 318 5.28 4.05 -25.71
CA TYR A 318 4.68 2.97 -24.95
C TYR A 318 3.89 2.06 -25.86
N ASN A 319 4.02 0.75 -25.66
CA ASN A 319 3.05 -0.19 -26.15
C ASN A 319 1.77 -0.04 -25.34
N THR A 320 0.66 0.26 -26.01
CA THR A 320 -0.65 0.49 -25.39
C THR A 320 -1.56 -0.68 -25.70
N THR A 321 -2.00 -1.37 -24.66
CA THR A 321 -2.75 -2.64 -24.77
C THR A 321 -4.12 -2.47 -24.13
N ILE A 322 -5.19 -2.76 -24.88
CA ILE A 322 -6.53 -2.90 -24.30
C ILE A 322 -6.64 -4.32 -23.73
N TYR A 323 -7.06 -4.43 -22.48
CA TYR A 323 -7.37 -5.69 -21.83
C TYR A 323 -8.86 -5.82 -21.59
N LYS A 324 -9.42 -6.96 -22.02
CA LYS A 324 -10.72 -7.45 -21.59
C LYS A 324 -10.50 -8.34 -20.38
N ASN A 325 -10.89 -7.89 -19.20
CA ASN A 325 -10.47 -8.47 -17.92
C ASN A 325 -8.93 -8.59 -17.87
N GLN A 326 -8.35 -9.76 -18.16
CA GLN A 326 -6.90 -9.99 -18.23
C GLN A 326 -6.41 -10.42 -19.63
N LEU A 327 -7.31 -10.57 -20.60
CA LEU A 327 -6.96 -10.91 -21.98
C LEU A 327 -6.55 -9.65 -22.77
N PRO A 328 -5.32 -9.56 -23.30
CA PRO A 328 -4.96 -8.50 -24.24
C PRO A 328 -5.75 -8.68 -25.55
N VAL A 329 -6.44 -7.62 -25.99
CA VAL A 329 -7.29 -7.64 -27.18
C VAL A 329 -6.90 -6.62 -28.27
N SER A 330 -5.86 -5.83 -28.02
CA SER A 330 -5.17 -5.00 -29.02
C SER A 330 -3.81 -4.58 -28.49
N SER A 331 -2.93 -4.10 -29.36
CA SER A 331 -1.62 -3.58 -28.97
C SER A 331 -1.15 -2.57 -30.02
N GLU A 332 -1.03 -1.29 -29.65
CA GLU A 332 -0.58 -0.21 -30.55
C GLU A 332 0.36 0.76 -29.83
N PRO A 333 1.40 1.29 -30.49
CA PRO A 333 2.31 2.24 -29.86
C PRO A 333 1.71 3.65 -29.77
N ILE A 334 1.93 4.33 -28.64
CA ILE A 334 1.69 5.77 -28.48
C ILE A 334 2.98 6.46 -28.01
N THR A 335 3.08 7.77 -28.24
CA THR A 335 4.17 8.60 -27.72
C THR A 335 3.63 9.63 -26.76
N ILE A 336 4.25 9.73 -25.58
CA ILE A 336 4.03 10.74 -24.56
C ILE A 336 5.17 11.74 -24.62
N ALA A 337 4.84 13.02 -24.72
CA ALA A 337 5.80 14.12 -24.65
C ALA A 337 5.83 14.72 -23.23
N SER A 338 6.95 15.35 -22.87
CA SER A 338 7.09 16.02 -21.57
C SER A 338 6.14 17.21 -21.46
N GLY A 339 5.49 17.35 -20.30
CA GLY A 339 4.54 18.42 -20.02
C GLY A 339 3.28 18.42 -20.89
N SER A 340 3.02 17.35 -21.66
CA SER A 340 1.89 17.33 -22.58
C SER A 340 0.57 17.20 -21.81
N ALA A 341 -0.28 18.22 -21.97
CA ALA A 341 -1.66 18.18 -21.51
C ALA A 341 -2.47 17.11 -22.28
N PRO A 342 -3.61 16.66 -21.73
CA PRO A 342 -4.53 15.79 -22.44
C PRO A 342 -4.89 16.42 -23.79
N ALA A 343 -4.78 15.66 -24.88
CA ALA A 343 -5.09 16.20 -26.21
C ALA A 343 -6.59 16.51 -26.33
N ASP A 344 -6.92 17.63 -26.98
CA ASP A 344 -8.32 18.02 -27.27
C ASP A 344 -9.04 17.01 -28.17
N SER A 345 -8.28 16.26 -28.98
CA SER A 345 -8.80 15.17 -29.80
C SER A 345 -8.29 13.83 -29.30
N ALA A 346 -9.22 12.95 -28.92
CA ALA A 346 -8.91 11.60 -28.48
C ALA A 346 -8.44 10.75 -29.67
N LYS A 347 -7.33 10.02 -29.51
CA LYS A 347 -6.90 9.03 -30.49
C LYS A 347 -7.64 7.71 -30.24
N ALA A 348 -8.17 7.10 -31.30
CA ALA A 348 -8.87 5.83 -31.19
C ALA A 348 -7.88 4.66 -31.14
N LEU A 349 -8.00 3.81 -30.13
CA LEU A 349 -7.42 2.47 -30.10
C LEU A 349 -8.45 1.48 -30.62
N THR A 350 -8.05 0.60 -31.53
CA THR A 350 -8.96 -0.39 -32.13
C THR A 350 -8.78 -1.75 -31.47
N VAL A 351 -9.88 -2.40 -31.11
CA VAL A 351 -9.84 -3.81 -30.71
C VAL A 351 -9.59 -4.67 -31.95
N THR A 352 -8.54 -5.49 -31.91
CA THR A 352 -8.08 -6.31 -33.05
C THR A 352 -8.20 -7.81 -32.79
N TYR A 353 -8.54 -8.21 -31.56
CA TYR A 353 -8.77 -9.61 -31.23
C TYR A 353 -10.02 -10.13 -31.93
N GLU A 354 -9.87 -11.25 -32.62
CA GLU A 354 -10.95 -11.95 -33.29
C GLU A 354 -11.21 -13.27 -32.56
N PRO A 355 -12.29 -13.37 -31.74
CA PRO A 355 -12.73 -14.64 -31.21
C PRO A 355 -13.08 -15.59 -32.36
N ALA A 356 -13.01 -16.91 -32.11
CA ALA A 356 -13.58 -17.88 -33.04
C ALA A 356 -15.04 -17.52 -33.34
N ALA A 357 -15.36 -17.29 -34.62
CA ALA A 357 -16.66 -16.72 -35.03
C ALA A 357 -17.84 -17.66 -34.76
N GLU A 358 -17.66 -18.97 -34.99
CA GLU A 358 -18.72 -19.98 -34.86
C GLU A 358 -18.15 -21.26 -34.21
N PRO A 359 -17.81 -21.25 -32.91
CA PRO A 359 -17.30 -22.44 -32.26
C PRO A 359 -18.44 -23.47 -32.09
N LEU A 360 -18.17 -24.73 -32.44
CA LEU A 360 -19.11 -25.84 -32.15
C LEU A 360 -19.41 -25.95 -30.65
N TRP A 361 -18.43 -25.63 -29.81
CA TRP A 361 -18.54 -25.53 -28.36
C TRP A 361 -17.44 -24.63 -27.81
N ARG A 362 -17.68 -24.03 -26.64
CA ARG A 362 -16.70 -23.24 -25.87
C ARG A 362 -16.87 -23.57 -24.39
N ILE A 363 -15.77 -23.86 -23.71
CA ILE A 363 -15.72 -24.03 -22.26
C ILE A 363 -15.03 -22.79 -21.68
N GLY A 364 -15.73 -22.05 -20.82
CA GLY A 364 -15.25 -20.78 -20.26
C GLY A 364 -15.44 -19.58 -21.19
N ALA A 365 -14.69 -18.51 -20.89
CA ALA A 365 -14.73 -17.23 -21.61
C ALA A 365 -13.32 -16.80 -22.06
N TRP A 366 -13.26 -16.04 -23.16
CA TRP A 366 -12.04 -15.38 -23.61
C TRP A 366 -11.81 -14.11 -22.79
N ASP A 367 -11.25 -14.27 -21.60
CA ASP A 367 -11.04 -13.15 -20.67
C ASP A 367 -9.70 -13.18 -19.92
N GLY A 368 -8.86 -14.18 -20.19
CA GLY A 368 -7.52 -14.30 -19.62
C GLY A 368 -7.53 -14.76 -18.16
N THR A 369 -8.66 -15.25 -17.65
CA THR A 369 -8.82 -15.71 -16.28
C THR A 369 -9.31 -17.16 -16.24
N PRO A 370 -9.11 -17.88 -15.12
CA PRO A 370 -9.71 -19.18 -14.90
C PRO A 370 -11.17 -19.08 -14.40
N GLU A 371 -11.80 -17.91 -14.38
CA GLU A 371 -13.13 -17.71 -13.78
C GLU A 371 -14.17 -18.68 -14.37
N GLY A 372 -15.05 -19.21 -13.51
CA GLY A 372 -16.03 -20.23 -13.88
C GLY A 372 -15.49 -21.67 -13.98
N PHE A 373 -14.18 -21.90 -13.94
CA PHE A 373 -13.61 -23.26 -13.83
C PHE A 373 -13.63 -23.76 -12.39
N LEU A 374 -13.47 -25.09 -12.23
CA LEU A 374 -13.36 -25.74 -10.93
C LEU A 374 -12.28 -25.06 -10.07
N ASN A 375 -12.64 -24.66 -8.85
CA ASN A 375 -11.75 -24.05 -7.85
C ASN A 375 -11.13 -22.70 -8.23
N ALA A 376 -11.57 -22.06 -9.32
CA ALA A 376 -11.09 -20.74 -9.71
C ALA A 376 -11.33 -19.69 -8.61
N ASP A 377 -12.43 -19.84 -7.86
CA ASP A 377 -12.82 -19.01 -6.72
C ASP A 377 -11.87 -19.11 -5.51
N ARG A 378 -10.92 -20.07 -5.51
CA ARG A 378 -10.03 -20.34 -4.37
C ARG A 378 -8.56 -20.34 -4.72
N ILE A 379 -8.20 -20.62 -5.96
CA ILE A 379 -6.79 -20.86 -6.37
C ILE A 379 -5.88 -19.65 -6.12
N TYR A 380 -6.45 -18.44 -6.05
CA TYR A 380 -5.72 -17.21 -5.73
C TYR A 380 -5.44 -17.00 -4.23
N ARG A 381 -6.08 -17.76 -3.32
CA ARG A 381 -5.90 -17.66 -1.85
C ARG A 381 -5.65 -19.01 -1.16
N SER A 382 -5.46 -20.09 -1.89
CA SER A 382 -5.31 -21.42 -1.29
C SER A 382 -4.51 -22.35 -2.20
N HIS A 383 -3.75 -23.26 -1.59
CA HIS A 383 -2.98 -24.27 -2.30
C HIS A 383 -3.92 -25.29 -2.98
N PRO A 384 -3.53 -25.91 -4.12
CA PRO A 384 -4.32 -26.98 -4.73
C PRO A 384 -4.63 -28.17 -3.80
N SER A 385 -3.82 -28.39 -2.75
CA SER A 385 -4.05 -29.44 -1.74
C SER A 385 -4.91 -28.98 -0.54
N ASP A 386 -5.42 -27.75 -0.54
CA ASP A 386 -6.26 -27.25 0.56
C ASP A 386 -7.51 -28.10 0.71
N SER A 387 -7.83 -28.49 1.95
CA SER A 387 -8.95 -29.39 2.27
C SER A 387 -10.32 -28.85 1.84
N ARG A 388 -10.42 -27.53 1.60
CA ARG A 388 -11.66 -26.87 1.15
C ARG A 388 -11.79 -26.83 -0.37
N MET A 389 -10.76 -27.20 -1.14
CA MET A 389 -10.84 -27.32 -2.60
C MET A 389 -11.75 -28.49 -2.97
N LYS A 390 -12.51 -28.34 -4.06
CA LYS A 390 -13.15 -29.50 -4.68
C LYS A 390 -12.05 -30.43 -5.23
N PRO A 391 -12.22 -31.76 -5.17
CA PRO A 391 -11.18 -32.68 -5.61
C PRO A 391 -10.76 -32.47 -7.06
N TRP A 392 -9.46 -32.28 -7.28
CA TRP A 392 -8.83 -32.33 -8.60
C TRP A 392 -8.77 -33.79 -9.06
N LYS A 393 -9.85 -34.26 -9.68
CA LYS A 393 -9.93 -35.59 -10.27
C LYS A 393 -10.11 -35.45 -11.78
N PRO A 394 -9.79 -36.50 -12.57
CA PRO A 394 -10.29 -36.58 -13.93
C PRO A 394 -11.80 -36.39 -13.91
N LEU A 395 -12.26 -35.38 -14.64
CA LEU A 395 -13.67 -35.08 -14.82
C LEU A 395 -14.01 -35.33 -16.28
N ASN A 396 -15.11 -36.05 -16.52
CA ASN A 396 -15.74 -36.02 -17.83
C ASN A 396 -16.61 -34.76 -17.88
N PHE A 397 -16.32 -33.86 -18.81
CA PHE A 397 -17.14 -32.68 -19.07
C PHE A 397 -18.01 -32.97 -20.29
N THR A 398 -19.32 -33.00 -20.11
CA THR A 398 -20.28 -33.31 -21.16
C THR A 398 -20.86 -32.02 -21.73
N ILE A 399 -20.45 -31.66 -22.94
CA ILE A 399 -20.95 -30.48 -23.66
C ILE A 399 -22.49 -30.51 -23.70
N GLY A 400 -23.11 -29.42 -23.23
CA GLY A 400 -24.56 -29.25 -23.23
C GLY A 400 -25.28 -29.84 -22.00
N THR A 401 -24.54 -30.38 -21.03
CA THR A 401 -25.09 -30.87 -19.75
C THR A 401 -24.41 -30.20 -18.56
N ASP A 402 -23.08 -30.28 -18.51
CA ASP A 402 -22.24 -29.57 -17.55
C ASP A 402 -21.99 -28.14 -18.04
#